data_AF-A0A7X8BX31-F1
#
_entry.id   AF-A0A7X8BX31-F1
#
_cell.length_a   1.000
_cell.length_b   1.000
_cell.length_c   1.000
_cell.angle_alpha   90.00
_cell.angle_beta   90.00
_cell.angle_gamma   90.00
#
_symmetry.space_group_name_H-M   'P 1'
#
loop_
_entity.id
_entity.type
_entity.pdbx_description
1 polymer ?
#
loop_
_entity_poly.entity_id
_entity_poly.type
_entity_poly.pdbx_seq_one_letter_code
_entity_poly.pdbx_strand_id
1 'polypeptide(L)'
;MKAAGLLLTVILLLGFSDESKSQTYTEKLYNAYVYSKMDEWQKTIREMEKSYMEKKSDRLLFEMTHAYYGYIGFFISEGNPSKAINYIEKGESYLDYLIKKYPGWSEIHALRGAYYGFRMSIAPYKAIYLGPRSVELINKAIELDKESPFGYIEKANVEYHMPPVFGGSKQEAIRYYQKALNLLEKNGKIRTWIYLNTYINLATVYENMGDYRTAVEIYRKILSIEPDLVLVKNTLLPSAIKNSK
;
A
#
# COMPACT_ATOMS: atom_id res chain seq x y z
N MET A 1 -74.68 23.82 -2.52
CA MET A 1 -73.51 23.52 -3.35
C MET A 1 -72.33 23.25 -2.44
N LYS A 2 -71.84 22.00 -2.45
CA LYS A 2 -70.71 21.50 -1.65
C LYS A 2 -69.41 21.74 -2.40
N ALA A 3 -68.36 22.18 -1.71
CA ALA A 3 -66.99 21.77 -1.98
C ALA A 3 -66.15 22.07 -0.73
N ALA A 4 -66.04 21.07 0.14
CA ALA A 4 -65.06 21.05 1.21
C ALA A 4 -63.69 20.78 0.57
N GLY A 5 -62.73 21.69 0.78
CA GLY A 5 -61.35 21.50 0.36
C GLY A 5 -60.67 20.44 1.23
N LEU A 6 -60.30 19.33 0.60
CA LEU A 6 -59.65 18.18 1.22
C LEU A 6 -58.19 18.52 1.58
N LEU A 7 -57.78 18.19 2.81
CA LEU A 7 -56.39 18.10 3.24
C LEU A 7 -55.63 17.09 2.36
N LEU A 8 -54.42 17.46 1.92
CA LEU A 8 -53.40 16.51 1.51
C LEU A 8 -52.07 16.89 2.18
N THR A 9 -51.85 16.33 3.36
CA THR A 9 -50.52 16.24 3.97
C THR A 9 -49.72 15.18 3.21
N VAL A 10 -48.80 15.64 2.36
CA VAL A 10 -47.81 14.74 1.74
C VAL A 10 -46.71 14.49 2.78
N ILE A 11 -46.86 13.38 3.52
CA ILE A 11 -45.76 12.80 4.29
C ILE A 11 -44.86 12.09 3.28
N LEU A 12 -43.77 12.76 2.87
CA LEU A 12 -42.65 12.14 2.17
C LEU A 12 -41.86 11.29 3.17
N LEU A 13 -42.32 10.05 3.39
CA LEU A 13 -41.52 8.96 3.91
C LEU A 13 -40.55 8.54 2.79
N LEU A 14 -39.46 9.29 2.61
CA LEU A 14 -38.31 8.80 1.87
C LEU A 14 -37.59 7.79 2.78
N GLY A 15 -37.56 6.56 2.30
CA GLY A 15 -37.15 5.39 3.05
C GLY A 15 -35.78 5.55 3.69
N PHE A 16 -35.72 5.21 4.97
CA PHE A 16 -34.50 4.70 5.57
C PHE A 16 -34.12 3.43 4.80
N SER A 17 -33.22 3.57 3.82
CA SER A 17 -32.47 2.41 3.33
C SER A 17 -31.56 1.97 4.47
N ASP A 18 -31.75 0.73 4.89
CA ASP A 18 -30.96 0.01 5.89
C ASP A 18 -29.46 0.09 5.55
N GLU A 19 -28.74 1.06 6.13
CA GLU A 19 -27.29 1.20 6.05
C GLU A 19 -26.62 0.11 6.92
N SER A 20 -26.74 -1.15 6.53
CA SER A 20 -25.61 -2.05 6.77
C SER A 20 -24.54 -1.65 5.75
N LYS A 21 -23.64 -0.74 6.15
CA LYS A 21 -22.52 -0.31 5.30
C LYS A 21 -21.72 -1.54 4.90
N SER A 22 -21.90 -2.02 3.67
CA SER A 22 -21.06 -3.06 3.10
C SER A 22 -19.64 -2.52 3.07
N GLN A 23 -18.75 -3.08 3.91
CA GLN A 23 -17.36 -2.63 3.99
C GLN A 23 -16.69 -2.76 2.62
N THR A 24 -16.03 -1.70 2.18
CA THR A 24 -15.25 -1.71 0.94
C THR A 24 -14.02 -2.62 1.08
N TYR A 25 -13.46 -3.12 -0.03
CA TYR A 25 -12.20 -3.89 0.03
C TYR A 25 -11.08 -3.07 0.68
N THR A 26 -11.04 -1.76 0.44
CA THR A 26 -10.04 -0.86 1.04
C THR A 26 -10.15 -0.85 2.57
N GLU A 27 -11.36 -0.77 3.12
CA GLU A 27 -11.60 -0.80 4.58
C GLU A 27 -11.25 -2.16 5.18
N LYS A 28 -11.60 -3.27 4.50
CA LYS A 28 -11.25 -4.62 4.96
C LYS A 28 -9.73 -4.80 5.04
N LEU A 29 -9.00 -4.41 3.99
CA LEU A 29 -7.54 -4.47 3.96
C LEU A 29 -6.92 -3.54 5.02
N TYR A 30 -7.44 -2.32 5.18
CA TYR A 30 -6.99 -1.39 6.21
C TYR A 30 -7.12 -2.02 7.61
N ASN A 31 -8.30 -2.52 7.96
CA ASN A 31 -8.55 -3.15 9.26
C ASN A 31 -7.67 -4.39 9.47
N ALA A 32 -7.50 -5.22 8.44
CA ALA A 32 -6.60 -6.37 8.50
C ALA A 32 -5.15 -5.95 8.79
N TYR A 33 -4.68 -4.86 8.20
CA TYR A 33 -3.35 -4.30 8.47
C TYR A 33 -3.22 -3.74 9.89
N VAL A 34 -4.19 -2.92 10.33
CA VAL A 34 -4.20 -2.29 11.66
C VAL A 34 -4.13 -3.35 12.76
N TYR A 35 -4.93 -4.40 12.64
CA TYR A 35 -5.02 -5.45 13.66
C TYR A 35 -4.11 -6.66 13.40
N SER A 36 -3.20 -6.58 12.42
CA SER A 36 -2.30 -7.68 12.01
C SER A 36 -3.03 -9.00 11.68
N LYS A 37 -4.25 -8.93 11.11
CA LYS A 37 -5.09 -10.08 10.73
C LYS A 37 -4.87 -10.47 9.27
N MET A 38 -3.71 -11.06 8.97
CA MET A 38 -3.32 -11.39 7.59
C MET A 38 -4.12 -12.55 6.97
N ASP A 39 -4.79 -13.35 7.79
CA ASP A 39 -5.81 -14.32 7.37
C ASP A 39 -7.05 -13.63 6.78
N GLU A 40 -7.53 -12.55 7.40
CA GLU A 40 -8.61 -11.71 6.88
C GLU A 40 -8.18 -10.91 5.65
N TRP A 41 -6.92 -10.46 5.59
CA TRP A 41 -6.34 -9.89 4.37
C TRP A 41 -6.41 -10.88 3.20
N GLN A 42 -5.99 -12.13 3.43
CA GLN A 42 -6.04 -13.18 2.42
C GLN A 42 -7.48 -13.53 2.01
N LYS A 43 -8.42 -13.55 2.96
CA LYS A 43 -9.84 -13.74 2.67
C LYS A 43 -10.37 -12.63 1.77
N THR A 44 -10.00 -11.38 2.05
CA THR A 44 -10.36 -10.23 1.23
C THR A 44 -9.83 -10.37 -0.20
N ILE A 45 -8.57 -10.82 -0.36
CA ILE A 45 -8.00 -11.15 -1.68
C ILE A 45 -8.87 -12.18 -2.43
N ARG A 46 -9.29 -13.27 -1.76
CA ARG A 46 -10.14 -14.30 -2.39
C ARG A 46 -11.49 -13.74 -2.84
N GLU A 47 -12.08 -12.85 -2.04
CA GLU A 47 -13.32 -12.16 -2.40
C GLU A 47 -13.14 -11.25 -3.62
N MET A 48 -12.02 -10.52 -3.71
CA MET A 48 -11.67 -9.70 -4.87
C MET A 48 -11.48 -10.56 -6.13
N GLU A 49 -10.74 -11.67 -6.02
CA GLU A 49 -10.55 -12.64 -7.12
C GLU A 49 -11.89 -13.18 -7.63
N LYS A 50 -12.80 -13.55 -6.71
CA LYS A 50 -14.15 -13.99 -7.08
C LYS A 50 -14.93 -12.90 -7.81
N SER A 51 -14.93 -11.67 -7.28
CA SER A 51 -15.64 -10.56 -7.92
C SER A 51 -15.06 -10.21 -9.29
N TYR A 52 -13.75 -10.37 -9.49
CA TYR A 52 -13.11 -10.17 -10.79
C TYR A 52 -13.56 -11.20 -11.83
N MET A 53 -13.81 -12.46 -11.43
CA MET A 53 -14.34 -13.47 -12.35
C MET A 53 -15.69 -13.08 -12.95
N GLU A 54 -16.51 -12.33 -12.21
CA GLU A 54 -17.83 -11.87 -12.63
C GLU A 54 -17.75 -10.54 -13.39
N LYS A 55 -17.01 -9.56 -12.85
CA LYS A 55 -17.02 -8.17 -13.34
C LYS A 55 -16.00 -7.89 -14.44
N LYS A 56 -14.89 -8.64 -14.48
CA LYS A 56 -13.75 -8.43 -15.40
C LYS A 56 -13.27 -6.97 -15.47
N SER A 57 -13.29 -6.28 -14.34
CA SER A 57 -12.92 -4.86 -14.24
C SER A 57 -11.41 -4.67 -14.14
N ASP A 58 -10.84 -3.87 -15.04
CA ASP A 58 -9.42 -3.48 -14.99
C ASP A 58 -9.08 -2.71 -13.71
N ARG A 59 -10.03 -1.93 -13.18
CA ARG A 59 -9.83 -1.20 -11.92
C ARG A 59 -9.71 -2.17 -10.74
N LEU A 60 -10.57 -3.17 -10.68
CA LEU A 60 -10.48 -4.22 -9.66
C LEU A 60 -9.19 -5.03 -9.80
N LEU A 61 -8.76 -5.27 -11.04
CA LEU A 61 -7.50 -5.95 -11.32
C LEU A 61 -6.31 -5.17 -10.74
N PHE A 62 -6.26 -3.85 -10.92
CA PHE A 62 -5.28 -2.98 -10.28
C PHE A 62 -5.35 -3.05 -8.75
N GLU A 63 -6.53 -2.94 -8.16
CA GLU A 63 -6.70 -3.01 -6.70
C GLU A 63 -6.23 -4.36 -6.13
N MET A 64 -6.44 -5.46 -6.86
CA MET A 64 -5.90 -6.77 -6.50
C MET A 64 -4.38 -6.80 -6.51
N THR A 65 -3.71 -6.20 -7.50
CA THR A 65 -2.22 -6.12 -7.52
C THR A 65 -1.68 -5.35 -6.31
N HIS A 66 -2.45 -4.38 -5.82
CA HIS A 66 -2.16 -3.63 -4.61
C HIS A 66 -2.37 -4.46 -3.33
N ALA A 67 -3.44 -5.24 -3.27
CA ALA A 67 -3.69 -6.16 -2.16
C ALA A 67 -2.63 -7.27 -2.11
N TYR A 68 -2.23 -7.80 -3.26
CA TYR A 68 -1.12 -8.73 -3.39
C TYR A 68 0.20 -8.11 -2.91
N TYR A 69 0.51 -6.86 -3.28
CA TYR A 69 1.71 -6.16 -2.81
C TYR A 69 1.84 -6.22 -1.28
N GLY A 70 0.77 -5.88 -0.54
CA GLY A 70 0.81 -5.90 0.92
C GLY A 70 1.01 -7.31 1.48
N TYR A 71 0.37 -8.32 0.88
CA TYR A 71 0.50 -9.71 1.29
C TYR A 71 1.87 -10.33 0.96
N ILE A 72 2.47 -9.92 -0.15
CA ILE A 72 3.85 -10.29 -0.51
C ILE A 72 4.82 -9.70 0.52
N GLY A 73 4.66 -8.41 0.87
CA GLY A 73 5.44 -7.75 1.91
C GLY A 73 5.39 -8.48 3.26
N PHE A 74 4.20 -8.94 3.66
CA PHE A 74 4.03 -9.78 4.85
C PHE A 74 4.89 -11.06 4.79
N PHE A 75 4.81 -11.85 3.72
CA PHE A 75 5.62 -13.07 3.61
C PHE A 75 7.13 -12.81 3.59
N ILE A 76 7.56 -11.70 2.96
CA ILE A 76 8.96 -11.28 2.99
C ILE A 76 9.38 -10.95 4.44
N SER A 77 8.55 -10.22 5.18
CA SER A 77 8.83 -9.85 6.58
C SER A 77 8.88 -11.06 7.53
N GLU A 78 8.12 -12.12 7.24
CA GLU A 78 8.19 -13.39 7.97
C GLU A 78 9.42 -14.24 7.59
N GLY A 79 10.25 -13.78 6.64
CA GLY A 79 11.40 -14.53 6.15
C GLY A 79 11.02 -15.72 5.26
N ASN A 80 9.81 -15.72 4.68
CA ASN A 80 9.32 -16.79 3.81
C ASN A 80 8.80 -16.28 2.45
N PRO A 81 9.66 -15.61 1.65
CA PRO A 81 9.25 -15.00 0.38
C PRO A 81 8.74 -16.02 -0.64
N SER A 82 9.13 -17.30 -0.53
CA SER A 82 8.66 -18.38 -1.43
C SER A 82 7.15 -18.59 -1.37
N LYS A 83 6.50 -18.35 -0.21
CA LYS A 83 5.03 -18.40 -0.10
C LYS A 83 4.31 -17.32 -0.94
N ALA A 84 5.03 -16.29 -1.35
CA ALA A 84 4.50 -15.18 -2.12
C ALA A 84 4.51 -15.43 -3.65
N ILE A 85 5.13 -16.52 -4.14
CA ILE A 85 5.41 -16.73 -5.57
C ILE A 85 4.17 -16.62 -6.47
N ASN A 86 3.05 -17.22 -6.05
CA ASN A 86 1.79 -17.17 -6.81
C ASN A 86 1.22 -15.75 -6.88
N TYR A 87 1.31 -14.97 -5.80
CA TYR A 87 0.84 -13.58 -5.79
C TYR A 87 1.73 -12.68 -6.64
N ILE A 88 3.05 -12.91 -6.62
CA ILE A 88 4.01 -12.23 -7.50
C ILE A 88 3.65 -12.51 -8.96
N GLU A 89 3.50 -13.77 -9.35
CA GLU A 89 3.24 -14.17 -10.73
C GLU A 89 1.91 -13.66 -11.27
N LYS A 90 0.84 -13.79 -10.49
CA LYS A 90 -0.46 -13.22 -10.84
C LYS A 90 -0.39 -11.70 -10.98
N GLY A 91 0.22 -11.02 -10.01
CA GLY A 91 0.32 -9.57 -10.02
C GLY A 91 1.16 -9.05 -11.18
N GLU A 92 2.26 -9.71 -11.54
CA GLU A 92 3.05 -9.37 -12.74
C GLU A 92 2.23 -9.50 -14.01
N SER A 93 1.52 -10.62 -14.20
CA SER A 93 0.66 -10.83 -15.37
C SER A 93 -0.41 -9.74 -15.50
N TYR A 94 -1.04 -9.38 -14.38
CA TYR A 94 -2.05 -8.34 -14.33
C TYR A 94 -1.48 -6.94 -14.62
N LEU A 95 -0.33 -6.61 -14.03
CA LEU A 95 0.34 -5.33 -14.28
C LEU A 95 0.84 -5.23 -15.72
N ASP A 96 1.37 -6.30 -16.31
CA ASP A 96 1.81 -6.33 -17.71
C ASP A 96 0.63 -6.11 -18.67
N TYR A 97 -0.53 -6.73 -18.39
CA TYR A 97 -1.77 -6.47 -19.13
C TYR A 97 -2.23 -5.01 -18.98
N LEU A 98 -2.25 -4.48 -17.76
CA LEU A 98 -2.67 -3.10 -17.50
C LEU A 98 -1.74 -2.08 -18.15
N ILE A 99 -0.42 -2.31 -18.12
CA ILE A 99 0.59 -1.42 -18.73
C ILE A 99 0.41 -1.39 -20.25
N LYS A 100 0.15 -2.54 -20.87
CA LYS A 100 -0.12 -2.63 -22.31
C LYS A 100 -1.37 -1.84 -22.70
N LYS A 101 -2.41 -1.89 -21.88
CA LYS A 101 -3.70 -1.24 -22.15
C LYS A 101 -3.72 0.24 -21.80
N TYR A 102 -3.02 0.64 -20.72
CA TYR A 102 -3.03 1.97 -20.14
C TYR A 102 -1.60 2.49 -19.90
N PRO A 103 -0.78 2.70 -20.95
CA PRO A 103 0.64 3.02 -20.79
C PRO A 103 0.92 4.33 -20.06
N GLY A 104 -0.05 5.24 -19.96
CA GLY A 104 0.04 6.51 -19.23
C GLY A 104 -0.38 6.45 -17.75
N TRP A 105 -0.86 5.31 -17.25
CA TRP A 105 -1.25 5.18 -15.85
C TRP A 105 0.00 5.01 -14.98
N SER A 106 0.34 6.02 -14.19
CA SER A 106 1.57 6.05 -13.37
C SER A 106 1.69 4.87 -12.39
N GLU A 107 0.66 4.61 -11.58
CA GLU A 107 0.76 3.68 -10.45
C GLU A 107 1.07 2.24 -10.86
N ILE A 108 0.59 1.80 -12.03
CA ILE A 108 0.87 0.44 -12.52
C ILE A 108 2.34 0.26 -12.90
N HIS A 109 3.04 1.30 -13.36
CA HIS A 109 4.48 1.24 -13.61
C HIS A 109 5.25 1.18 -12.29
N ALA A 110 4.86 1.99 -11.30
CA ALA A 110 5.49 1.96 -9.97
C ALA A 110 5.36 0.58 -9.32
N LEU A 111 4.14 0.02 -9.29
CA LEU A 111 3.89 -1.34 -8.79
C LEU A 111 4.67 -2.38 -9.58
N ARG A 112 4.72 -2.28 -10.91
CA ARG A 112 5.48 -3.26 -11.70
C ARG A 112 6.97 -3.22 -11.38
N GLY A 113 7.52 -2.03 -11.14
CA GLY A 113 8.87 -1.86 -10.63
C GLY A 113 9.08 -2.53 -9.27
N ALA A 114 8.13 -2.36 -8.35
CA ALA A 114 8.16 -3.03 -7.04
C ALA A 114 8.14 -4.57 -7.15
N TYR A 115 7.35 -5.10 -8.08
CA TYR A 115 7.26 -6.55 -8.31
C TYR A 115 8.56 -7.16 -8.83
N TYR A 116 9.39 -6.40 -9.57
CA TYR A 116 10.76 -6.84 -9.83
C TYR A 116 11.58 -6.96 -8.53
N GLY A 117 11.40 -6.03 -7.59
CA GLY A 117 11.94 -6.12 -6.22
C GLY A 117 11.55 -7.43 -5.52
N PHE A 118 10.25 -7.74 -5.51
CA PHE A 118 9.75 -9.00 -4.94
C PHE A 118 10.28 -10.24 -5.67
N ARG A 119 10.44 -10.18 -7.00
CA ARG A 119 11.03 -11.28 -7.76
C ARG A 119 12.50 -11.49 -7.40
N MET A 120 13.23 -10.43 -7.06
CA MET A 120 14.61 -10.53 -6.58
C MET A 120 14.70 -11.11 -5.17
N SER A 121 13.70 -10.90 -4.29
CA SER A 121 13.72 -11.49 -2.94
C SER A 121 13.60 -13.02 -2.95
N ILE A 122 12.96 -13.60 -3.97
CA ILE A 122 12.91 -15.06 -4.18
C ILE A 122 14.05 -15.60 -5.06
N ALA A 123 14.64 -14.77 -5.91
CA ALA A 123 15.70 -15.16 -6.84
C ALA A 123 16.80 -14.09 -6.92
N PRO A 124 17.66 -13.96 -5.89
CA PRO A 124 18.62 -12.86 -5.77
C PRO A 124 19.60 -12.74 -6.95
N TYR A 125 19.96 -13.86 -7.59
CA TYR A 125 20.83 -13.87 -8.77
C TYR A 125 20.27 -13.09 -9.97
N LYS A 126 18.95 -12.83 -10.01
CA LYS A 126 18.31 -12.03 -11.06
C LYS A 126 18.52 -10.52 -10.88
N ALA A 127 19.14 -10.07 -9.78
CA ALA A 127 19.25 -8.66 -9.45
C ALA A 127 19.96 -7.82 -10.51
N ILE A 128 20.97 -8.38 -11.18
CA ILE A 128 21.74 -7.70 -12.24
C ILE A 128 20.84 -7.32 -13.43
N TYR A 129 19.79 -8.09 -13.71
CA TYR A 129 18.89 -7.87 -14.84
C TYR A 129 17.60 -7.16 -14.45
N LEU A 130 17.04 -7.48 -13.27
CA LEU A 130 15.75 -6.97 -12.83
C LEU A 130 15.88 -5.62 -12.11
N GLY A 131 17.01 -5.34 -11.45
CA GLY A 131 17.26 -4.07 -10.77
C GLY A 131 17.10 -2.86 -11.69
N PRO A 132 17.83 -2.78 -12.82
CA PRO A 132 17.69 -1.67 -13.76
C PRO A 132 16.27 -1.48 -14.30
N ARG A 133 15.56 -2.58 -14.61
CA ARG A 133 14.16 -2.53 -15.08
C ARG A 133 13.19 -2.03 -14.01
N SER A 134 13.44 -2.38 -12.75
CA SER A 134 12.69 -1.86 -11.61
C SER A 134 12.82 -0.35 -11.53
N VAL A 135 14.07 0.15 -11.55
CA VAL A 135 14.38 1.58 -11.50
C VAL A 135 13.77 2.34 -12.67
N GLU A 136 13.87 1.79 -13.90
CA GLU A 136 13.31 2.40 -15.10
C GLU A 136 11.80 2.61 -15.00
N LEU A 137 11.05 1.59 -14.58
CA LEU A 137 9.60 1.68 -14.43
C LEU A 137 9.19 2.65 -13.32
N ILE A 138 9.92 2.69 -12.21
CA ILE A 138 9.65 3.62 -11.11
C ILE A 138 9.91 5.07 -11.55
N ASN A 139 11.00 5.33 -12.26
CA ASN A 139 11.29 6.65 -12.80
C ASN A 139 10.21 7.07 -13.80
N LYS A 140 9.80 6.16 -14.71
CA LYS A 140 8.69 6.39 -15.63
C LYS A 140 7.39 6.72 -14.91
N ALA A 141 7.07 6.04 -13.82
CA ALA A 141 5.87 6.35 -13.02
C ALA A 141 5.91 7.80 -12.49
N ILE A 142 7.05 8.23 -11.96
CA ILE A 142 7.25 9.61 -11.47
C ILE A 142 7.16 10.63 -12.62
N GLU A 143 7.67 10.30 -13.80
CA GLU A 143 7.57 11.16 -14.99
C GLU A 143 6.12 11.32 -15.48
N LEU A 144 5.36 10.22 -15.47
CA LEU A 144 3.95 10.21 -15.87
C LEU A 144 3.05 11.01 -14.92
N ASP A 145 3.32 10.93 -13.61
CA ASP A 145 2.59 11.71 -12.60
C ASP A 145 3.49 12.05 -11.42
N LYS A 146 3.91 13.33 -11.37
CA LYS A 146 4.79 13.86 -10.32
C LYS A 146 4.07 14.11 -8.99
N GLU A 147 2.74 14.09 -8.99
CA GLU A 147 1.89 14.26 -7.80
C GLU A 147 1.38 12.91 -7.26
N SER A 148 1.63 11.81 -7.97
CA SER A 148 1.34 10.47 -7.46
C SER A 148 2.36 10.07 -6.39
N PRO A 149 1.92 9.71 -5.17
CA PRO A 149 2.82 9.31 -4.10
C PRO A 149 3.51 7.97 -4.40
N PHE A 150 2.89 7.09 -5.20
CA PHE A 150 3.31 5.69 -5.33
C PHE A 150 4.69 5.54 -5.98
N GLY A 151 4.98 6.34 -7.01
CA GLY A 151 6.30 6.36 -7.63
C GLY A 151 7.41 6.70 -6.63
N TYR A 152 7.16 7.65 -5.72
CA TYR A 152 8.14 8.03 -4.70
C TYR A 152 8.27 7.01 -3.57
N ILE A 153 7.20 6.30 -3.20
CA ILE A 153 7.28 5.17 -2.24
C ILE A 153 8.23 4.12 -2.80
N GLU A 154 8.03 3.71 -4.04
CA GLU A 154 8.85 2.66 -4.65
C GLU A 154 10.27 3.14 -4.94
N LYS A 155 10.44 4.41 -5.28
CA LYS A 155 11.78 5.00 -5.38
C LYS A 155 12.50 4.93 -4.03
N ALA A 156 11.83 5.29 -2.94
CA ALA A 156 12.40 5.17 -1.60
C ALA A 156 12.77 3.73 -1.23
N ASN A 157 11.90 2.76 -1.55
CA ASN A 157 12.17 1.33 -1.35
C ASN A 157 13.43 0.89 -2.10
N VAL A 158 13.58 1.31 -3.35
CA VAL A 158 14.77 1.01 -4.16
C VAL A 158 16.03 1.64 -3.55
N GLU A 159 16.00 2.92 -3.22
CA GLU A 159 17.15 3.62 -2.61
C GLU A 159 17.56 2.96 -1.28
N TYR A 160 16.58 2.46 -0.52
CA TYR A 160 16.82 1.83 0.78
C TYR A 160 17.41 0.42 0.66
N HIS A 161 16.85 -0.42 -0.21
CA HIS A 161 17.21 -1.84 -0.30
C HIS A 161 18.37 -2.12 -1.26
N MET A 162 18.66 -1.22 -2.19
CA MET A 162 19.79 -1.35 -3.10
C MET A 162 21.12 -1.20 -2.33
N PRO A 163 22.11 -2.08 -2.55
CA PRO A 163 23.42 -1.90 -1.94
C PRO A 163 24.08 -0.57 -2.39
N PRO A 164 24.86 0.10 -1.52
CA PRO A 164 25.51 1.37 -1.88
C PRO A 164 26.41 1.29 -3.11
N VAL A 165 27.07 0.13 -3.32
CA VAL A 165 27.92 -0.11 -4.51
C VAL A 165 27.14 -0.06 -5.84
N PHE A 166 25.82 -0.24 -5.79
CA PHE A 166 24.92 -0.15 -6.94
C PHE A 166 24.13 1.18 -6.95
N GLY A 167 24.42 2.10 -6.04
CA GLY A 167 23.82 3.44 -5.99
C GLY A 167 22.73 3.63 -4.93
N GLY A 168 22.45 2.63 -4.09
CA GLY A 168 21.48 2.80 -3.01
C GLY A 168 21.94 3.75 -1.91
N SER A 169 21.01 4.51 -1.35
CA SER A 169 21.27 5.52 -0.32
C SER A 169 20.11 5.63 0.66
N LYS A 170 20.39 5.36 1.94
CA LYS A 170 19.41 5.52 3.03
C LYS A 170 18.97 6.98 3.17
N GLN A 171 19.86 7.94 2.90
CA GLN A 171 19.54 9.36 2.91
C GLN A 171 18.60 9.74 1.76
N GLU A 172 18.77 9.17 0.57
CA GLU A 172 17.80 9.36 -0.53
C GLU A 172 16.44 8.73 -0.18
N ALA A 173 16.46 7.52 0.38
CA ALA A 173 15.24 6.84 0.79
C ALA A 173 14.40 7.68 1.76
N ILE A 174 15.03 8.28 2.78
CA ILE A 174 14.36 9.21 3.71
C ILE A 174 13.67 10.35 2.95
N ARG A 175 14.39 11.00 2.01
CA ARG A 175 13.81 12.13 1.25
C ARG A 175 12.63 11.71 0.39
N TYR A 176 12.72 10.56 -0.27
CA TYR A 176 11.62 10.06 -1.10
C TYR A 176 10.42 9.59 -0.26
N TYR A 177 10.63 8.94 0.89
CA TYR A 177 9.53 8.61 1.81
C TYR A 177 8.84 9.87 2.35
N GLN A 178 9.60 10.89 2.75
CA GLN A 178 9.03 12.16 3.21
C GLN A 178 8.21 12.85 2.11
N LYS A 179 8.71 12.84 0.87
CA LYS A 179 7.97 13.36 -0.29
C LYS A 179 6.67 12.59 -0.53
N ALA A 180 6.72 11.25 -0.49
CA ALA A 180 5.54 10.41 -0.64
C ALA A 180 4.49 10.67 0.46
N LEU A 181 4.93 10.81 1.71
CA LEU A 181 4.06 11.13 2.84
C LEU A 181 3.37 12.48 2.67
N ASN A 182 4.11 13.52 2.25
CA ASN A 182 3.54 14.83 1.99
C ASN A 182 2.48 14.79 0.88
N LEU A 183 2.72 14.04 -0.20
CA LEU A 183 1.75 13.84 -1.28
C LEU A 183 0.52 13.03 -0.82
N LEU A 184 0.69 12.01 0.03
CA LEU A 184 -0.42 11.26 0.61
C LEU A 184 -1.30 12.15 1.50
N GLU A 185 -0.69 13.00 2.33
CA GLU A 185 -1.39 13.97 3.18
C GLU A 185 -2.14 15.01 2.33
N LYS A 186 -1.49 15.60 1.33
CA LYS A 186 -2.11 16.56 0.39
C LYS A 186 -3.29 15.96 -0.35
N ASN A 187 -3.20 14.69 -0.73
CA ASN A 187 -4.26 13.97 -1.46
C ASN A 187 -5.35 13.40 -0.53
N GLY A 188 -5.29 13.65 0.78
CA GLY A 188 -6.27 13.14 1.75
C GLY A 188 -6.20 11.62 2.00
N LYS A 189 -5.15 10.93 1.53
CA LYS A 189 -4.98 9.46 1.62
C LYS A 189 -4.42 9.01 2.97
N ILE A 190 -4.82 9.68 4.05
CA ILE A 190 -4.26 9.51 5.40
C ILE A 190 -4.82 8.31 6.19
N ARG A 191 -5.90 7.67 5.71
CA ARG A 191 -6.49 6.45 6.30
C ARG A 191 -6.33 5.25 5.37
N THR A 192 -5.09 4.98 5.00
CA THR A 192 -4.74 3.84 4.14
C THR A 192 -3.61 3.04 4.76
N TRP A 193 -3.60 1.72 4.54
CA TRP A 193 -2.53 0.87 5.06
C TRP A 193 -1.18 1.27 4.47
N ILE A 194 -1.15 1.75 3.22
CA ILE A 194 0.08 2.21 2.56
C ILE A 194 0.64 3.46 3.24
N TYR A 195 -0.21 4.37 3.73
CA TYR A 195 0.24 5.55 4.46
C TYR A 195 0.93 5.17 5.78
N LEU A 196 0.32 4.27 6.55
CA LEU A 196 0.92 3.73 7.78
C LEU A 196 2.22 2.97 7.47
N ASN A 197 2.23 2.14 6.42
CA ASN A 197 3.41 1.40 5.99
C ASN A 197 4.55 2.32 5.54
N THR A 198 4.25 3.43 4.88
CA THR A 198 5.25 4.41 4.43
C THR A 198 5.94 5.06 5.62
N TYR A 199 5.21 5.40 6.69
CA TYR A 199 5.82 5.85 7.94
C TYR A 199 6.67 4.78 8.61
N ILE A 200 6.18 3.53 8.65
CA ILE A 200 6.94 2.41 9.24
C ILE A 200 8.25 2.24 8.49
N ASN A 201 8.23 2.19 7.16
CA ASN A 201 9.43 2.08 6.35
C ASN A 201 10.40 3.23 6.63
N LEU A 202 9.91 4.48 6.71
CA LEU A 202 10.73 5.63 7.07
C LEU A 202 11.40 5.45 8.44
N ALA A 203 10.66 5.01 9.47
CA ALA A 203 11.21 4.73 10.79
C ALA A 203 12.26 3.62 10.74
N THR A 204 12.02 2.54 9.97
CA THR A 204 12.99 1.45 9.77
C THR A 204 14.27 1.93 9.11
N VAL A 205 14.22 2.90 8.17
CA VAL A 205 15.46 3.49 7.61
C VAL A 205 16.27 4.17 8.70
N TYR A 206 15.63 4.94 9.60
CA TYR A 206 16.30 5.60 10.72
C TYR A 206 16.89 4.58 11.71
N GLU A 207 16.16 3.52 12.07
CA GLU A 207 16.69 2.43 12.90
C GLU A 207 17.94 1.81 12.26
N ASN A 208 17.91 1.57 10.95
CA ASN A 208 19.03 1.03 10.20
C ASN A 208 20.21 2.00 10.03
N MET A 209 20.03 3.26 10.40
CA MET A 209 21.10 4.25 10.51
C MET A 209 21.56 4.44 11.97
N GLY A 210 20.96 3.72 12.93
CA GLY A 210 21.22 3.86 14.36
C GLY A 210 20.48 5.00 15.04
N ASP A 211 19.64 5.75 14.31
CA ASP A 211 18.84 6.85 14.87
C ASP A 211 17.50 6.34 15.42
N TYR A 212 17.60 5.56 16.49
CA TYR A 212 16.43 5.02 17.17
C TYR A 212 15.56 6.12 17.81
N ARG A 213 16.13 7.29 18.12
CA ARG A 213 15.37 8.40 18.69
C ARG A 213 14.35 8.94 17.69
N THR A 214 14.78 9.21 16.46
CA THR A 214 13.85 9.66 15.41
C THR A 214 12.87 8.55 15.00
N ALA A 215 13.28 7.28 15.00
CA ALA A 215 12.35 6.17 14.78
C ALA A 215 11.22 6.14 15.84
N VAL A 216 11.56 6.32 17.13
CA VAL A 216 10.57 6.41 18.22
C VAL A 216 9.59 7.56 18.03
N GLU A 217 10.06 8.73 17.59
CA GLU A 217 9.18 9.88 17.29
C GLU A 217 8.20 9.56 16.16
N ILE A 218 8.68 8.92 15.09
CA ILE A 218 7.84 8.51 13.96
C ILE A 218 6.79 7.48 14.40
N TYR A 219 7.17 6.47 15.18
CA TYR A 219 6.20 5.48 15.68
C TYR A 219 5.15 6.11 16.60
N ARG A 220 5.53 7.08 17.44
CA ARG A 220 4.57 7.83 18.25
C ARG A 220 3.61 8.64 17.37
N LYS A 221 4.10 9.26 16.29
CA LYS A 221 3.26 9.92 15.29
C LYS A 221 2.27 8.93 14.66
N ILE A 222 2.73 7.74 14.27
CA ILE A 222 1.86 6.69 13.73
C ILE A 222 0.74 6.35 14.72
N LEU A 223 1.05 6.12 15.99
CA LEU A 223 0.06 5.79 17.02
C LEU A 223 -0.87 6.96 17.38
N SER A 224 -0.48 8.21 17.11
CA SER A 224 -1.41 9.35 17.22
C SER A 224 -2.44 9.38 16.10
N ILE A 225 -2.12 8.79 14.94
CA ILE A 225 -3.00 8.69 13.77
C ILE A 225 -3.89 7.45 13.90
N GLU A 226 -3.29 6.31 14.24
CA GLU A 226 -3.95 5.01 14.38
C GLU A 226 -3.48 4.31 15.68
N PRO A 227 -4.16 4.58 16.81
CA PRO A 227 -3.79 4.04 18.12
C PRO A 227 -3.83 2.52 18.24
N ASP A 228 -4.59 1.87 17.35
CA ASP A 228 -4.81 0.43 17.36
C ASP A 228 -3.84 -0.34 16.47
N LEU A 229 -2.88 0.34 15.81
CA LEU A 229 -1.91 -0.34 14.94
C LEU A 229 -1.01 -1.30 15.73
N VAL A 230 -1.39 -2.58 15.73
CA VAL A 230 -0.82 -3.64 16.57
C VAL A 230 0.68 -3.79 16.35
N LEU A 231 1.13 -3.78 15.09
CA LEU A 231 2.54 -3.92 14.74
C LEU A 231 3.42 -2.86 15.43
N VAL A 232 3.01 -1.59 15.35
CA VAL A 232 3.79 -0.49 15.95
C VAL A 232 3.68 -0.51 17.46
N LYS A 233 2.46 -0.66 17.99
CA LYS A 233 2.17 -0.62 19.43
C LYS A 233 2.90 -1.71 20.20
N ASN A 234 2.88 -2.94 19.69
CA ASN A 234 3.33 -4.11 20.44
C ASN A 234 4.74 -4.57 20.06
N THR A 235 5.26 -4.18 18.89
CA THR A 235 6.53 -4.71 18.38
C THR A 235 7.55 -3.59 18.11
N LEU A 236 7.25 -2.70 17.15
CA LEU A 236 8.26 -1.77 16.63
C LEU A 236 8.64 -0.67 17.65
N LEU A 237 7.66 0.00 18.26
CA LEU A 237 7.93 1.07 19.23
C LEU A 237 8.67 0.57 20.48
N PRO A 238 8.25 -0.53 21.16
CA PRO A 238 9.00 -1.06 22.29
C PRO A 238 10.45 -1.45 21.94
N SER A 239 10.66 -2.05 20.76
CA SER A 239 11.99 -2.41 20.26
C SER A 239 12.88 -1.16 20.06
N ALA A 240 12.37 -0.14 19.38
CA ALA A 240 13.09 1.10 19.15
C ALA A 240 13.44 1.83 20.46
N ILE A 241 12.52 1.88 21.44
CA ILE A 241 12.79 2.46 22.77
C ILE A 241 13.94 1.72 23.45
N LYS A 242 13.95 0.38 23.39
CA LYS A 242 15.02 -0.43 23.99
C LYS A 242 16.39 -0.10 23.39
N ASN A 243 16.46 0.10 22.07
CA ASN A 243 17.70 0.39 21.34
C ASN A 243 18.10 1.88 21.36
N SER A 244 17.22 2.78 21.83
CA SER A 244 17.51 4.22 21.99
C SER A 244 18.24 4.59 23.28
N LYS A 245 18.44 3.63 24.19
CA LYS A 245 19.12 3.78 25.47
C LYS A 245 20.59 3.44 25.35
#